data_AF-A0A0S7Z970-F1
#
_entry.id   AF-A0A0S7Z970-F1
#
_cell.length_a   1.000
_cell.length_b   1.000
_cell.length_c   1.000
_cell.angle_alpha   90.00
_cell.angle_beta   90.00
_cell.angle_gamma   90.00
#
_symmetry.space_group_name_H-M   'P 1'
#
loop_
_entity.id
_entity.type
_entity.pdbx_description
1 polymer ?
#
loop_
_entity_poly.entity_id
_entity_poly.type
_entity_poly.pdbx_seq_one_letter_code
_entity_poly.pdbx_strand_id
1 'polypeptide(L)' 'VPDSFLSSEKEKNCNLKSIKKLNAQYLKLQNWIDQMYLDKLDGEIEEEFYKRHVSQWREEQDRIQEQIRHH' A
#
# COMPACT_ATOMS: atom_id res chain seq x y z
N VAL A 1 24.87 -31.01 -3.22
CA VAL A 1 25.07 -29.60 -3.62
C VAL A 1 24.21 -28.71 -2.72
N PRO A 2 24.80 -27.97 -1.76
CA PRO A 2 24.05 -27.18 -0.77
C PRO A 2 23.56 -25.80 -1.27
N ASP A 3 24.14 -25.28 -2.36
CA ASP A 3 23.86 -23.93 -2.87
C ASP A 3 22.42 -23.72 -3.33
N SER A 4 21.76 -24.76 -3.82
CA SER A 4 20.38 -24.67 -4.32
C SER A 4 19.36 -24.38 -3.21
N PHE A 5 19.60 -24.87 -1.99
CA PHE A 5 18.71 -24.65 -0.85
C PHE A 5 18.84 -23.22 -0.28
N LEU A 6 20.08 -22.73 -0.21
CA LEU A 6 20.39 -21.36 0.22
C LEU A 6 19.86 -20.28 -0.74
N SER A 7 19.81 -20.56 -2.06
CA SER A 7 19.20 -19.64 -3.04
C SER A 7 17.69 -19.54 -2.84
N SER A 8 17.00 -20.68 -2.65
CA SER A 8 15.54 -20.71 -2.47
C SER A 8 15.06 -19.99 -1.21
N GLU A 9 15.80 -20.11 -0.09
CA GLU A 9 15.46 -19.38 1.14
C GLU A 9 15.72 -17.88 1.03
N LYS A 10 16.79 -17.46 0.34
CA LYS A 10 17.07 -16.04 0.09
C LYS A 10 16.01 -15.42 -0.81
N GLU A 11 15.61 -16.11 -1.88
CA GLU A 11 14.54 -15.69 -2.80
C GLU A 11 13.21 -15.53 -2.06
N LYS A 12 12.81 -16.52 -1.27
CA LYS A 12 11.59 -16.45 -0.43
C LYS A 12 11.63 -15.28 0.55
N ASN A 13 12.76 -15.07 1.23
CA ASN A 13 12.90 -14.00 2.22
C ASN A 13 12.95 -12.60 1.57
N CYS A 14 13.46 -12.50 0.35
CA CYS A 14 13.41 -11.27 -0.45
C CYS A 14 11.96 -10.92 -0.82
N ASN A 15 11.20 -11.89 -1.34
CA ASN A 15 9.80 -11.72 -1.73
C ASN A 15 8.94 -11.29 -0.53
N LEU A 16 9.13 -11.91 0.63
CA LEU A 16 8.42 -11.54 1.86
C LEU A 16 8.73 -10.10 2.31
N LYS A 17 9.98 -9.63 2.16
CA LYS A 17 10.33 -8.25 2.49
C LYS A 17 9.70 -7.25 1.51
N SER A 18 9.63 -7.59 0.23
CA SER A 18 8.97 -6.76 -0.80
C SER A 18 7.47 -6.64 -0.53
N ILE A 19 6.77 -7.76 -0.29
CA ILE A 19 5.34 -7.76 0.03
C ILE A 19 5.05 -6.99 1.33
N LYS A 20 5.89 -7.14 2.36
CA LYS A 20 5.74 -6.37 3.62
C LYS A 20 5.86 -4.86 3.40
N LYS A 21 6.79 -4.41 2.55
CA LYS A 21 6.93 -2.98 2.21
C LYS A 21 5.72 -2.45 1.44
N LEU A 22 5.21 -3.23 0.49
CA LEU A 22 4.01 -2.88 -0.28
C LEU A 22 2.77 -2.78 0.63
N ASN A 23 2.57 -3.76 1.52
CA ASN A 23 1.49 -3.71 2.52
C ASN A 23 1.61 -2.51 3.47
N ALA A 24 2.82 -2.15 3.90
CA ALA A 24 3.02 -0.97 4.74
C ALA A 24 2.67 0.34 4.01
N GLN A 25 2.96 0.43 2.71
CA GLN A 25 2.58 1.58 1.88
C GLN A 25 1.06 1.65 1.69
N TYR A 26 0.41 0.52 1.39
CA TYR A 26 -1.05 0.42 1.31
C TYR A 26 -1.73 0.90 2.60
N LEU A 27 -1.23 0.44 3.75
CA LEU A 27 -1.79 0.80 5.06
C LEU A 27 -1.62 2.30 5.37
N LYS A 28 -0.49 2.89 4.99
CA LYS A 28 -0.30 4.35 5.14
C LYS A 28 -1.31 5.15 4.34
N LEU A 29 -1.53 4.77 3.08
CA LEU A 29 -2.55 5.41 2.24
C LEU A 29 -3.95 5.22 2.82
N GLN A 30 -4.26 4.03 3.35
CA GLN A 30 -5.54 3.78 4.01
C GLN A 30 -5.74 4.72 5.21
N ASN A 31 -4.73 4.83 6.08
CA ASN A 31 -4.80 5.70 7.25
C ASN A 31 -5.01 7.16 6.85
N TRP A 32 -4.38 7.64 5.78
CA TRP A 32 -4.58 9.01 5.30
C TRP A 32 -6.00 9.24 4.75
N ILE A 33 -6.57 8.26 4.06
CA ILE A 33 -7.95 8.33 3.60
C ILE A 33 -8.91 8.37 4.79
N ASP A 34 -8.65 7.54 5.81
CA ASP A 34 -9.48 7.50 7.03
C ASP A 34 -9.41 8.83 7.80
N GLN A 35 -8.22 9.45 7.91
CA GLN A 35 -8.07 10.78 8.52
C GLN A 35 -8.79 11.86 7.71
N MET A 36 -8.59 11.91 6.39
CA MET A 36 -9.30 12.88 5.56
C MET A 36 -10.83 12.71 5.61
N TYR A 37 -11.32 11.49 5.83
CA TYR A 37 -12.75 11.27 6.02
C TYR A 37 -13.26 11.92 7.30
N LEU A 38 -12.49 11.85 8.40
CA LEU A 38 -12.80 12.55 9.65
C LEU A 38 -12.75 14.07 9.45
N ASP A 39 -11.68 14.60 8.86
CA ASP A 39 -11.53 16.04 8.58
C ASP A 39 -12.71 16.57 7.72
N LYS A 40 -13.20 15.76 6.78
CA LYS A 40 -14.37 16.10 5.95
C LYS A 40 -15.64 16.16 6.80
N LEU A 41 -15.84 15.21 7.72
CA LEU A 41 -17.01 15.20 8.60
C LEU A 41 -16.99 16.38 9.58
N ASP A 42 -15.81 16.79 10.01
CA ASP A 42 -15.60 17.96 10.87
C ASP A 42 -15.69 19.30 10.09
N GLY A 43 -15.77 19.22 8.76
CA GLY A 43 -15.88 20.38 7.87
C GLY A 43 -14.58 21.15 7.69
N GLU A 44 -13.44 20.58 8.07
CA GLU A 44 -12.12 21.19 7.94
C GLU A 44 -11.61 21.19 6.49
N ILE A 45 -12.11 20.27 5.66
CA ILE A 45 -11.73 20.15 4.26
C ILE A 45 -12.94 20.20 3.31
N GLU A 46 -12.73 20.83 2.16
CA GLU A 46 -13.73 20.90 1.10
C GLU A 46 -13.94 19.53 0.42
N GLU A 47 -15.16 19.27 -0.04
CA GLU A 47 -15.51 17.99 -0.66
C GLU A 47 -14.70 17.71 -1.94
N GLU A 48 -14.40 18.74 -2.74
CA GLU A 48 -13.58 18.61 -3.95
C GLU A 48 -12.14 18.21 -3.62
N PHE A 49 -11.59 18.78 -2.54
CA PHE A 49 -10.25 18.46 -2.04
C PHE A 49 -10.19 16.99 -1.58
N TYR A 50 -11.17 16.57 -0.79
CA TYR A 50 -11.32 15.17 -0.38
C TYR A 50 -11.39 14.22 -1.58
N LYS A 51 -12.28 14.50 -2.55
CA LYS A 51 -12.49 13.63 -3.72
C LYS A 51 -11.21 13.47 -4.54
N ARG A 52 -10.49 14.56 -4.83
CA ARG A 52 -9.25 14.51 -5.62
C ARG A 52 -8.17 13.67 -4.93
N HIS A 53 -7.91 13.92 -3.65
CA HIS A 53 -6.84 13.24 -2.93
C HIS A 53 -7.16 11.77 -2.66
N VAL A 54 -8.39 11.46 -2.24
CA VAL A 54 -8.80 10.08 -2.03
C VAL A 54 -8.80 9.29 -3.33
N SER A 55 -9.25 9.86 -4.45
CA SER A 55 -9.17 9.18 -5.76
C SER A 55 -7.74 8.80 -6.12
N GLN A 56 -6.80 9.74 -5.99
CA GLN A 56 -5.39 9.50 -6.29
C GLN A 56 -4.77 8.41 -5.39
N TRP A 57 -5.07 8.44 -4.09
CA TRP A 57 -4.55 7.43 -3.16
C TRP A 57 -5.20 6.06 -3.33
N ARG A 58 -6.47 6.00 -3.72
CA ARG A 58 -7.15 4.75 -4.07
C ARG A 58 -6.53 4.11 -5.33
N GLU A 59 -6.26 4.91 -6.37
CA GLU A 59 -5.55 4.41 -7.55
C GLU A 59 -4.15 3.88 -7.20
N GLU A 60 -3.43 4.53 -6.28
CA GLU A 60 -2.13 4.06 -5.81
C GLU A 60 -2.24 2.76 -5.00
N GLN A 61 -3.27 2.64 -4.16
CA GLN A 61 -3.58 1.40 -3.46
C GLN A 61 -3.87 0.24 -4.43
N ASP A 62 -4.62 0.50 -5.51
CA ASP A 62 -4.93 -0.49 -6.53
C ASP A 62 -3.66 -0.95 -7.26
N ARG A 63 -2.76 -0.02 -7.59
CA ARG A 63 -1.43 -0.34 -8.15
C ARG A 63 -0.60 -1.18 -7.19
N ILE A 64 -0.57 -0.84 -5.90
CA ILE A 64 0.15 -1.62 -4.88
C ILE A 64 -0.43 -3.03 -4.76
N GLN A 65 -1.76 -3.17 -4.78
CA GLN A 65 -2.40 -4.48 -4.73
C GLN A 65 -2.07 -5.32 -5.95
N GLU A 66 -2.01 -4.74 -7.15
CA GLU A 66 -1.59 -5.45 -8.36
C GLU A 66 -0.13 -5.91 -8.26
N GLN A 67 0.77 -5.07 -7.72
CA GLN A 67 2.16 -5.46 -7.48
C GLN A 67 2.30 -6.60 -6.45
N ILE A 68 1.42 -6.65 -5.44
CA ILE A 68 1.36 -7.76 -4.49
C ILE A 68 0.84 -9.03 -5.15
N ARG A 69 -0.18 -8.94 -6.02
CA ARG A 69 -0.73 -10.09 -6.76
C ARG A 69 0.27 -10.71 -7.73
N HIS A 70 1.17 -9.90 -8.29
CA HIS A 70 2.22 -10.36 -9.21
C HIS A 70 3.53 -10.83 -8.55
N HIS A 71 3.69 -10.68 -7.23
CA HIS A 71 4.86 -11.12 -6.46
C HIS A 71 4.69 -12.54 -5.88
#